data_AF-X1J2E2-F1
#
_entry.id   AF-X1J2E2-F1
#
_cell.length_a   1.000
_cell.length_b   1.000
_cell.length_c   1.000
_cell.angle_alpha   90.00
_cell.angle_beta   90.00
_cell.angle_gamma   90.00
#
_symmetry.space_group_name_H-M   'P 1'
#
loop_
_entity.id
_entity.type
_entity.pdbx_description
1 polymer ?
#
loop_
_entity_poly.entity_id
_entity_poly.type
_entity_poly.pdbx_seq_one_letter_code
_entity_poly.pdbx_strand_id
1 'polypeptide(L)' 'DTLGADHIILGSDTPWDKDSLENNIARIGGLNIDSTEKERILGNNIMDILKL' A
#
# COMPACT_ATOMS: atom_id res chain seq x y z
N ASP A 1 -16.39 -12.21 -5.48
CA ASP A 1 -15.82 -11.02 -6.14
C ASP A 1 -14.44 -10.70 -5.60
N THR A 2 -13.56 -10.18 -6.45
CA THR A 2 -12.19 -9.76 -6.12
C THR A 2 -11.99 -8.30 -6.55
N LEU A 3 -11.26 -7.52 -5.77
CA LEU A 3 -10.94 -6.12 -6.07
C LEU A 3 -9.54 -5.98 -6.69
N GLY A 4 -9.35 -4.95 -7.51
CA GLY A 4 -8.06 -4.58 -8.11
C GLY A 4 -7.20 -3.73 -7.18
N ALA A 5 -5.94 -3.53 -7.57
CA ALA A 5 -4.97 -2.74 -6.79
C ALA A 5 -5.38 -1.28 -6.58
N ASP A 6 -6.23 -0.73 -7.46
CA ASP A 6 -6.83 0.61 -7.37
C ASP A 6 -7.83 0.79 -6.22
N HIS A 7 -8.22 -0.30 -5.56
CA HIS A 7 -9.14 -0.30 -4.41
C HIS A 7 -8.45 -0.63 -3.07
N ILE A 8 -7.11 -0.69 -3.06
CA ILE A 8 -6.32 -1.10 -1.89
C ILE A 8 -5.39 0.04 -1.46
N ILE A 9 -5.31 0.31 -0.16
CA ILE A 9 -4.44 1.37 0.39
C ILE A 9 -3.57 0.77 1.49
N LEU A 10 -2.30 1.17 1.54
CA LEU A 10 -1.41 0.86 2.66
C LEU A 10 -1.84 1.64 3.92
N GLY A 11 -2.12 0.91 5.00
CA GLY A 11 -2.17 1.46 6.36
C GLY A 11 -1.23 0.68 7.26
N SER A 12 -0.16 1.32 7.74
CA SER A 12 0.86 0.66 8.58
C SER A 12 0.51 0.62 10.07
N ASP A 13 -0.49 1.39 10.49
CA ASP A 13 -0.87 1.60 11.89
C ASP A 13 0.32 1.97 12.80
N THR A 14 1.31 2.69 12.27
CA THR A 14 2.49 3.12 13.03
C THR A 14 2.07 4.19 14.05
N PRO A 15 2.48 4.09 15.34
CA PRO A 15 3.55 3.25 15.89
C PRO A 15 3.06 2.03 16.71
N TRP A 16 2.13 1.22 16.19
CA TRP A 16 1.66 0.01 16.88
C TRP A 16 2.80 -0.96 17.24
N ASP A 17 3.76 -1.14 16.35
CA ASP A 17 5.04 -1.80 16.63
C ASP A 17 6.21 -1.01 16.03
N LYS A 18 7.44 -1.35 16.42
CA LYS A 18 8.66 -0.61 16.05
C LYS A 18 8.91 -0.58 14.54
N ASP A 19 8.55 -1.65 13.84
CA ASP A 19 8.98 -1.92 12.46
C ASP A 19 7.77 -2.01 11.51
N SER A 20 6.58 -1.54 11.93
CA SER A 20 5.30 -1.81 11.27
C SER A 20 5.27 -1.18 9.87
N LEU A 21 5.87 -0.01 9.72
CA LEU A 21 6.00 0.66 8.44
C LEU A 21 6.90 -0.13 7.48
N GLU A 22 8.12 -0.47 7.91
CA GLU A 22 9.09 -1.20 7.08
C GLU A 22 8.57 -2.58 6.67
N ASN A 23 7.99 -3.31 7.61
CA ASN A 23 7.43 -4.64 7.36
C ASN A 23 6.27 -4.61 6.35
N ASN A 24 5.38 -3.62 6.43
CA ASN A 24 4.29 -3.52 5.47
C ASN A 24 4.79 -3.08 4.09
N ILE A 25 5.75 -2.15 4.00
CA ILE A 25 6.36 -1.76 2.73
C ILE A 25 7.04 -2.98 2.07
N ALA A 26 7.84 -3.74 2.84
CA ALA A 26 8.50 -4.95 2.37
C ALA A 26 7.49 -6.01 1.89
N ARG A 27 6.38 -6.17 2.60
CA ARG A 27 5.29 -7.07 2.22
C ARG A 27 4.70 -6.71 0.86
N ILE A 28 4.39 -5.44 0.62
CA ILE A 28 3.89 -4.98 -0.70
C ILE A 28 4.97 -5.14 -1.77
N GLY A 29 6.23 -4.84 -1.45
CA GLY A 29 7.37 -5.03 -2.34
C GLY A 29 7.55 -6.47 -2.82
N GLY A 30 7.25 -7.46 -1.96
CA GLY A 30 7.36 -8.89 -2.25
C GLY A 30 6.19 -9.50 -3.05
N LEU A 31 5.12 -8.75 -3.33
CA LEU A 31 3.99 -9.25 -4.11
C LEU A 31 4.38 -9.50 -5.58
N ASN A 32 3.85 -10.57 -6.17
CA ASN A 32 4.02 -10.88 -7.60
C ASN A 32 2.97 -10.12 -8.44
N ILE A 33 3.06 -8.79 -8.40
CA ILE A 33 2.22 -7.85 -9.15
C ILE A 33 3.12 -6.80 -9.80
N ASP A 34 2.58 -6.05 -10.76
CA ASP A 34 3.34 -5.02 -11.47
C ASP A 34 3.78 -3.89 -10.54
N SER A 35 4.90 -3.23 -10.86
CA SER A 35 5.40 -2.08 -10.10
C SER A 35 4.37 -0.95 -9.97
N THR A 36 3.60 -0.68 -11.01
CA THR A 36 2.54 0.35 -10.99
C THR A 36 1.41 -0.03 -10.03
N GLU A 37 1.10 -1.32 -9.87
CA GLU A 37 0.12 -1.77 -8.87
C GLU A 37 0.66 -1.61 -7.44
N LYS A 38 1.96 -1.85 -7.22
CA LYS A 38 2.62 -1.60 -5.93
C LYS A 38 2.58 -0.11 -5.58
N GLU A 39 2.91 0.77 -6.53
CA GLU A 39 2.86 2.22 -6.35
C GLU A 39 1.45 2.73 -6.03
N ARG A 40 0.41 2.15 -6.67
CA ARG A 40 -0.99 2.42 -6.32
C ARG A 40 -1.28 2.16 -4.85
N ILE A 41 -0.90 0.98 -4.36
CA ILE A 41 -1.14 0.57 -2.96
C ILE A 41 -0.33 1.42 -1.98
N LEU A 42 0.94 1.71 -2.30
CA LEU A 42 1.86 2.40 -1.41
C LEU A 42 1.57 3.90 -1.25
N GLY A 43 0.89 4.54 -2.21
CA GLY A 43 0.63 5.98 -2.10
C GLY A 43 -0.38 6.57 -3.10
N ASN A 44 -0.41 6.12 -4.35
CA ASN A 44 -1.20 6.86 -5.35
C ASN A 44 -2.71 6.80 -5.07
N ASN A 45 -3.23 5.66 -4.57
CA ASN A 45 -4.65 5.56 -4.24
C ASN A 45 -5.06 6.49 -3.09
N ILE A 46 -4.21 6.66 -2.05
CA ILE A 46 -4.53 7.59 -0.96
C ILE A 46 -4.39 9.05 -1.41
N MET A 47 -3.46 9.35 -2.31
CA MET A 47 -3.32 10.67 -2.94
C MET A 47 -4.59 11.04 -3.72
N ASP A 48 -5.12 10.11 -4.52
CA ASP A 48 -6.37 10.30 -5.28
C ASP A 48 -7.58 10.56 -4.36
N ILE A 49 -7.68 9.81 -3.25
CA ILE A 49 -8.77 9.97 -2.27
C ILE A 49 -8.68 11.30 -1.54
N LEU A 50 -7.47 11.70 -1.13
CA LEU A 50 -7.23 12.95 -0.41
C LEU A 50 -7.16 14.17 -1.32
N LYS A 51 -7.17 13.98 -2.64
CA LYS A 51 -7.04 15.03 -3.67
C LYS A 51 -5.77 15.87 -3.49
N LEU A 52 -4.66 15.18 -3.26
CA LEU A 52 -3.32 15.77 -3.08
C LEU A 52 -2.54 15.80 -4.39
#